data_AF-A0AAV5NX59-F1
#
_entry.id   AF-A0AAV5NX59-F1
#
_cell.length_a   1.000
_cell.length_b   1.000
_cell.length_c   1.000
_cell.angle_alpha   90.00
_cell.angle_beta   90.00
_cell.angle_gamma   90.00
#
_symmetry.space_group_name_H-M   'P 1'
#
loop_
_entity.id
_entity.type
_entity.pdbx_description
1 polymer ?
#
loop_
_entity_poly.entity_id
_entity_poly.type
_entity_poly.pdbx_seq_one_letter_code
_entity_poly.pdbx_strand_id
1 'polypeptide(L)'
;MQALNGNTNNAKAFSEVTKRHIHCLKAAQNSRYFIADASQYTEECICSLDEQQQKFTTRVPMTIKSAKEALLVLESEQLSSIDNGYSGYWVDADYGSVSQKWPLVHSEQAMSNFASQCHLLSFAQPIIVKEPIYSGRSRQKKNTKPTIPTTPI
;
A
#
# COMPACT_ATOMS: atom_id res chain seq x y z
N MET A 1 9.98 29.10 -1.16
CA MET A 1 9.39 27.98 -0.40
C MET A 1 8.74 28.55 0.85
N GLN A 2 7.54 28.07 1.20
CA GLN A 2 6.82 28.50 2.40
C GLN A 2 6.77 27.34 3.39
N ALA A 3 7.05 27.60 4.66
CA ALA A 3 6.99 26.57 5.69
C ALA A 3 5.52 26.16 5.95
N LEU A 4 5.24 24.86 5.95
CA LEU A 4 3.90 24.34 6.21
C LEU A 4 3.62 24.26 7.71
N ASN A 5 2.36 24.52 8.09
CA ASN A 5 1.90 24.44 9.47
C ASN A 5 1.73 22.98 9.91
N GLY A 6 2.45 22.58 10.97
CA GLY A 6 2.47 21.21 11.50
C GLY A 6 1.16 20.71 12.11
N ASN A 7 0.15 21.58 12.30
CA ASN A 7 -1.18 21.20 12.77
C ASN A 7 -2.17 20.84 11.66
N THR A 8 -1.74 20.91 10.40
CA THR A 8 -2.58 20.62 9.24
C THR A 8 -2.41 19.16 8.85
N ASN A 9 -3.49 18.49 8.43
CA ASN A 9 -3.38 17.13 7.90
C ASN A 9 -2.38 17.10 6.74
N ASN A 10 -1.28 16.37 6.92
CA ASN A 10 -0.17 16.26 5.97
C ASN A 10 -0.66 15.96 4.54
N ALA A 11 -1.65 15.09 4.37
CA ALA A 11 -2.14 14.72 3.05
C ALA A 11 -2.69 15.93 2.25
N LYS A 12 -3.42 16.83 2.90
CA LYS A 12 -3.96 18.04 2.24
C LYS A 12 -2.87 19.09 2.00
N ALA A 13 -2.03 19.33 3.00
CA ALA A 13 -0.96 20.31 2.90
C ALA A 13 0.06 19.95 1.80
N PHE A 14 0.40 18.67 1.66
CA PHE A 14 1.28 18.20 0.60
C PHE A 14 0.62 18.24 -0.78
N SER A 15 -0.67 17.90 -0.89
CA SER A 15 -1.42 18.01 -2.16
C SER A 15 -1.35 19.43 -2.72
N GLU A 16 -1.60 20.45 -1.89
CA GLU A 16 -1.55 21.85 -2.33
C GLU A 16 -0.15 22.33 -2.73
N VAL A 17 0.89 21.93 -1.99
CA VAL A 17 2.27 22.30 -2.33
C VAL A 17 2.74 21.60 -3.60
N THR A 18 2.40 20.32 -3.74
CA THR A 18 2.71 19.50 -4.92
C THR A 18 2.09 20.14 -6.17
N LYS A 19 0.80 20.47 -6.10
CA LYS A 19 0.07 21.22 -7.15
C LYS A 19 0.78 22.51 -7.54
N ARG A 20 1.18 23.33 -6.57
CA ARG A 20 1.77 24.66 -6.82
C ARG A 20 3.22 24.64 -7.28
N HIS A 21 4.01 23.61 -6.93
CA HIS A 21 5.46 23.67 -7.09
C HIS A 21 6.05 22.64 -8.05
N ILE A 22 5.30 21.59 -8.42
CA ILE A 22 5.78 20.62 -9.41
C ILE A 22 6.11 21.29 -10.74
N HIS A 23 5.29 22.23 -11.21
CA HIS A 23 5.56 22.91 -12.48
C HIS A 23 6.91 23.65 -12.45
N CYS A 24 7.19 24.37 -11.37
CA CYS A 24 8.46 25.07 -11.18
C CYS A 24 9.65 24.11 -11.12
N LEU A 25 9.51 22.98 -10.42
CA LEU A 25 10.55 21.96 -10.32
C LEU A 25 10.80 21.23 -11.65
N LYS A 26 9.73 20.94 -12.41
CA LYS A 26 9.81 20.32 -13.73
C LYS A 26 10.57 21.21 -14.71
N ALA A 27 10.26 22.50 -14.73
CA ALA A 27 10.90 23.48 -15.61
C ALA A 27 12.37 23.75 -15.22
N ALA A 28 12.66 23.88 -13.92
CA ALA A 28 14.00 24.27 -13.45
C ALA A 28 15.01 23.13 -13.40
N GLN A 29 14.57 21.88 -13.19
CA GLN A 29 15.45 20.74 -12.92
C GLN A 29 15.23 19.56 -13.88
N ASN A 30 14.38 19.71 -14.90
CA ASN A 30 13.95 18.60 -15.77
C ASN A 30 13.46 17.39 -14.95
N SER A 31 12.83 17.66 -13.80
CA SER A 31 12.37 16.62 -12.88
C SER A 31 11.18 15.88 -13.49
N ARG A 32 11.47 14.73 -14.08
CA ARG A 32 10.49 13.91 -14.82
C ARG A 32 9.65 13.00 -13.93
N TYR A 33 10.17 12.66 -12.75
CA TYR A 33 9.58 11.67 -11.86
C TYR A 33 9.37 12.27 -10.46
N PHE A 34 8.14 12.18 -9.98
CA PHE A 34 7.76 12.52 -8.62
C PHE A 34 7.75 11.24 -7.77
N ILE A 35 8.64 11.15 -6.79
CA ILE A 35 8.71 10.01 -5.86
C ILE A 35 8.09 10.46 -4.54
N ALA A 36 7.12 9.70 -4.06
CA ALA A 36 6.36 10.06 -2.87
C ALA A 36 5.97 8.83 -2.04
N ASP A 37 5.59 9.06 -0.79
CA ASP A 37 5.18 7.98 0.11
C ASP A 37 3.72 7.56 -0.14
N ALA A 38 3.25 6.55 0.60
CA ALA A 38 1.89 6.04 0.44
C ALA A 38 0.80 7.05 0.87
N SER A 39 1.12 8.02 1.74
CA SER A 39 0.15 9.01 2.20
C SER A 39 -0.23 10.01 1.11
N GLN A 40 0.62 10.11 0.09
CA GLN A 40 0.43 10.96 -1.09
C GLN A 40 -0.30 10.24 -2.24
N TYR A 41 -0.63 8.94 -2.07
CA TYR A 41 -1.49 8.20 -2.98
C TYR A 41 -2.97 8.54 -2.69
N THR A 42 -3.37 9.75 -3.07
CA THR A 42 -4.76 10.22 -3.00
C THR A 42 -5.26 10.53 -4.39
N GLU A 43 -6.56 10.42 -4.61
CA GLU A 43 -7.21 10.74 -5.88
C GLU A 43 -6.84 12.17 -6.34
N GLU A 44 -6.97 13.16 -5.45
CA GLU A 44 -6.62 14.55 -5.77
C GLU A 44 -5.16 14.76 -6.20
N CYS A 45 -4.21 14.05 -5.57
CA CYS A 45 -2.79 14.14 -5.94
C CYS A 45 -2.53 13.46 -7.28
N ILE A 46 -3.11 12.29 -7.50
CA ILE A 46 -2.89 11.50 -8.72
C ILE A 46 -3.49 12.20 -9.94
N CYS A 47 -4.72 12.70 -9.84
CA CYS A 47 -5.33 13.52 -10.91
C CYS A 47 -4.47 14.74 -11.22
N SER A 48 -3.99 15.45 -10.19
CA SER A 48 -3.12 16.61 -10.39
C SER A 48 -1.80 16.27 -11.08
N LEU A 49 -1.20 15.12 -10.77
CA LEU A 49 0.05 14.68 -11.40
C LEU A 49 -0.18 14.34 -12.87
N ASP A 50 -1.30 13.70 -13.19
CA ASP A 50 -1.69 13.35 -14.55
C ASP A 50 -2.00 14.59 -15.42
N GLU A 51 -2.77 15.54 -14.88
CA GLU A 51 -3.04 16.84 -15.51
C GLU A 51 -1.76 17.61 -15.83
N GLN A 52 -0.76 17.52 -14.93
CA GLN A 52 0.55 18.15 -15.11
C GLN A 52 1.51 17.33 -15.99
N GLN A 53 1.05 16.20 -16.53
CA GLN A 53 1.84 15.25 -17.32
C GLN A 53 3.14 14.88 -16.60
N GLN A 54 3.05 14.67 -15.29
CA GLN A 54 4.17 14.36 -14.41
C GLN A 54 4.15 12.87 -14.07
N LYS A 55 5.23 12.16 -14.41
CA LYS A 55 5.35 10.74 -14.02
C LYS A 55 5.56 10.66 -12.51
N PHE A 56 5.05 9.62 -11.89
CA PHE A 56 5.21 9.43 -10.45
C PHE A 56 5.49 7.98 -10.06
N THR A 57 6.01 7.79 -8.86
CA THR A 57 6.18 6.49 -8.23
C THR A 57 5.88 6.63 -6.75
N THR A 58 4.91 5.86 -6.29
CA THR A 58 4.39 5.89 -4.93
C THR A 58 4.09 4.48 -4.46
N ARG A 59 4.13 4.26 -3.15
CA ARG A 59 3.58 3.04 -2.58
C ARG A 59 2.06 3.11 -2.63
N VAL A 60 1.41 2.03 -3.08
CA VAL A 60 -0.06 1.94 -3.05
C VAL A 60 -0.49 1.57 -1.62
N PRO A 61 -1.31 2.38 -0.96
CA PRO A 61 -1.74 2.11 0.41
C PRO A 61 -2.74 0.95 0.43
N MET A 62 -2.54 0.03 1.37
CA MET A 62 -3.46 -1.11 1.60
C MET A 62 -4.82 -0.69 2.16
N THR A 63 -5.11 0.60 2.31
CA THR A 63 -6.46 1.08 2.63
C THR A 63 -7.39 1.08 1.40
N ILE A 64 -6.84 1.05 0.19
CA ILE A 64 -7.60 0.98 -1.06
C ILE A 64 -8.12 -0.44 -1.26
N LYS A 65 -9.43 -0.57 -1.55
CA LYS A 65 -10.09 -1.88 -1.69
C LYS A 65 -9.55 -2.69 -2.87
N SER A 66 -9.45 -2.08 -4.05
CA SER A 66 -8.91 -2.74 -5.25
C SER A 66 -7.47 -3.20 -5.08
N ALA A 67 -6.64 -2.47 -4.33
CA ALA A 67 -5.28 -2.89 -4.01
C ALA A 67 -5.25 -4.15 -3.12
N LYS A 68 -6.16 -4.27 -2.15
CA LYS A 68 -6.31 -5.50 -1.35
C LYS A 68 -6.79 -6.65 -2.21
N GLU A 69 -7.82 -6.43 -3.03
CA GLU A 69 -8.39 -7.45 -3.91
C GLU A 69 -7.34 -7.98 -4.88
N ALA A 70 -6.53 -7.10 -5.48
CA ALA A 70 -5.42 -7.47 -6.35
C ALA A 70 -4.41 -8.40 -5.66
N LEU A 71 -4.15 -8.22 -4.37
CA LEU A 71 -3.27 -9.12 -3.59
C LEU A 71 -3.93 -10.46 -3.25
N LEU A 72 -5.24 -10.46 -3.00
CA LEU A 72 -5.97 -11.68 -2.62
C LEU A 72 -6.16 -12.63 -3.79
N VAL A 73 -6.43 -12.07 -4.97
CA VAL A 73 -6.62 -12.81 -6.22
C VAL A 73 -5.28 -13.34 -6.76
N LEU A 74 -4.16 -12.74 -6.38
CA LEU A 74 -2.85 -13.15 -6.87
C LEU A 74 -2.54 -14.60 -6.48
N GLU A 75 -2.26 -15.41 -7.49
CA GLU A 75 -1.72 -16.75 -7.34
C GLU A 75 -0.22 -16.74 -7.59
N SER A 76 0.52 -17.57 -6.84
CA SER A 76 1.99 -17.59 -6.93
C SER A 76 2.50 -17.92 -8.34
N GLU A 77 1.70 -18.62 -9.14
CA GLU A 77 2.01 -18.99 -10.53
C GLU A 77 1.94 -17.80 -11.50
N GLN A 78 1.27 -16.70 -11.12
CA GLN A 78 1.18 -15.49 -11.95
C GLN A 78 2.41 -14.59 -11.81
N LEU A 79 3.25 -14.83 -10.78
CA LEU A 79 4.46 -14.07 -10.54
C LEU A 79 5.57 -14.52 -11.49
N SER A 80 5.99 -13.61 -12.37
CA SER A 80 7.20 -13.80 -13.17
C SER A 80 8.45 -13.64 -12.31
N SER A 81 9.40 -14.56 -12.44
CA SER A 81 10.72 -14.40 -11.81
C SER A 81 11.43 -13.19 -12.42
N ILE A 82 12.00 -12.34 -11.57
CA ILE A 82 12.76 -11.17 -12.00
C ILE A 82 14.25 -11.49 -11.88
N ASP A 83 14.79 -11.47 -10.65
CA ASP A 83 16.17 -11.86 -10.31
C ASP A 83 16.34 -11.86 -8.78
N ASN A 84 17.41 -12.45 -8.24
CA ASN A 84 17.80 -12.39 -6.81
C ASN A 84 16.68 -12.70 -5.79
N GLY A 85 15.85 -13.71 -6.08
CA GLY A 85 14.73 -14.08 -5.20
C GLY A 85 13.57 -13.07 -5.21
N TYR A 86 13.53 -12.17 -6.20
CA TYR A 86 12.38 -11.33 -6.48
C TYR A 86 11.54 -11.92 -7.60
N SER A 87 10.23 -11.87 -7.40
CA SER A 87 9.24 -12.17 -8.43
C SER A 87 8.18 -11.08 -8.44
N GLY A 88 7.51 -10.89 -9.58
CA GLY A 88 6.55 -9.81 -9.70
C GLY A 88 5.52 -9.99 -10.79
N TYR A 89 4.47 -9.18 -10.70
CA TYR A 89 3.34 -9.17 -11.61
C TYR A 89 2.80 -7.74 -11.75
N TRP A 90 2.42 -7.36 -12.96
CA TRP A 90 1.84 -6.05 -13.23
C TRP A 90 0.33 -6.11 -13.16
N VAL A 91 -0.26 -5.23 -12.35
CA VAL A 91 -1.72 -5.03 -12.30
C VAL A 91 -2.05 -3.69 -12.91
N ASP A 92 -3.01 -3.72 -13.82
CA ASP A 92 -3.60 -2.51 -14.39
C ASP A 92 -4.68 -2.02 -13.43
N ALA A 93 -4.57 -0.75 -13.06
CA ALA A 93 -5.48 -0.14 -12.09
C ALA A 93 -6.03 1.17 -12.64
N ASP A 94 -7.24 1.49 -12.18
CA ASP A 94 -7.82 2.81 -12.32
C ASP A 94 -8.20 3.30 -10.91
N TYR A 95 -7.55 4.38 -10.49
CA TYR A 95 -7.84 5.06 -9.25
C TYR A 95 -7.86 6.56 -9.51
N GLY A 96 -8.98 7.21 -9.21
CA GLY A 96 -9.17 8.62 -9.53
C GLY A 96 -9.33 8.91 -11.02
N SER A 97 -9.87 7.97 -11.80
CA SER A 97 -10.03 8.09 -13.27
C SER A 97 -8.71 8.30 -14.02
N VAL A 98 -7.60 7.86 -13.42
CA VAL A 98 -6.27 7.89 -14.02
C VAL A 98 -5.82 6.44 -14.17
N SER A 99 -5.31 6.08 -15.34
CA SER A 99 -4.77 4.74 -15.57
C SER A 99 -3.40 4.59 -14.89
N GLN A 100 -3.24 3.58 -14.05
CA GLN A 100 -1.98 3.27 -13.38
C GLN A 100 -1.54 1.83 -13.65
N LYS A 101 -0.24 1.60 -13.47
CA LYS A 101 0.37 0.27 -13.41
C LYS A 101 0.91 0.05 -12.00
N TRP A 102 0.45 -1.01 -11.36
CA TRP A 102 0.90 -1.44 -10.03
C TRP A 102 1.83 -2.64 -10.17
N PRO A 103 3.13 -2.48 -9.91
CA PRO A 103 4.01 -3.63 -9.77
C PRO A 103 3.77 -4.27 -8.40
N LEU A 104 3.23 -5.49 -8.40
CA LEU A 104 3.27 -6.35 -7.24
C LEU A 104 4.62 -7.06 -7.22
N VAL A 105 5.33 -6.95 -6.10
CA VAL A 105 6.67 -7.51 -5.94
C VAL A 105 6.68 -8.42 -4.71
N HIS A 106 7.07 -9.66 -4.91
CA HIS A 106 7.38 -10.62 -3.87
C HIS A 106 8.91 -10.69 -3.70
N SER A 107 9.37 -10.76 -2.45
CA SER A 107 10.78 -10.85 -2.09
C SER A 107 10.99 -11.97 -1.09
N GLU A 108 11.72 -13.01 -1.50
CA GLU A 108 12.08 -14.13 -0.63
C GLU A 108 12.91 -13.66 0.57
N GLN A 109 13.82 -12.72 0.37
CA GLN A 109 14.65 -12.18 1.45
C GLN A 109 13.81 -11.42 2.48
N ALA A 110 12.86 -10.58 2.04
CA ALA A 110 11.97 -9.88 2.96
C ALA A 110 11.10 -10.86 3.76
N MET A 111 10.62 -11.92 3.10
CA MET A 111 9.84 -12.98 3.74
C MET A 111 10.67 -13.75 4.78
N SER A 112 11.90 -14.11 4.42
CA SER A 112 12.84 -14.81 5.31
C SER A 112 13.14 -13.97 6.55
N ASN A 113 13.48 -12.69 6.37
CA ASN A 113 13.73 -11.77 7.47
C ASN A 113 12.52 -11.63 8.41
N PHE A 114 11.32 -11.52 7.84
CA PHE A 114 10.08 -11.47 8.62
C PHE A 114 9.86 -12.76 9.42
N ALA A 115 10.01 -13.93 8.78
CA ALA A 115 9.86 -15.22 9.43
C ALA A 115 10.87 -15.40 10.59
N SER A 116 12.13 -14.98 10.40
CA SER A 116 13.14 -15.00 11.45
C SER A 116 12.78 -14.10 12.63
N GLN A 117 12.20 -12.91 12.38
CA GLN A 117 11.71 -12.04 13.45
C GLN A 117 10.50 -12.64 14.17
N CYS A 118 9.55 -13.24 13.44
CA CYS A 118 8.42 -13.95 14.03
C CYS A 118 8.89 -15.11 14.92
N HIS A 119 9.89 -15.88 14.48
CA HIS A 119 10.48 -16.95 15.27
C HIS A 119 11.10 -16.44 16.58
N LEU A 120 11.85 -15.32 16.50
CA LEU A 120 12.40 -14.64 17.68
C LEU A 120 11.28 -14.19 18.65
N LEU A 121 10.14 -13.77 18.10
CA LEU A 121 8.96 -13.33 18.86
C LEU A 121 7.98 -14.46 19.22
N SER A 122 8.32 -15.73 18.96
CA SER A 122 7.47 -16.91 19.22
C SER A 122 6.13 -16.94 18.44
N PHE A 123 6.01 -16.20 17.33
CA PHE A 123 4.87 -16.32 16.42
C PHE A 123 5.14 -17.44 15.41
N ALA A 124 4.31 -18.49 15.43
CA ALA A 124 4.50 -19.71 14.64
C ALA A 124 3.99 -19.63 13.18
N GLN A 125 3.54 -18.47 12.70
CA GLN A 125 2.95 -18.35 11.37
C GLN A 125 3.80 -17.51 10.41
N PRO A 126 4.57 -18.15 9.51
CA PRO A 126 5.28 -17.48 8.40
C PRO A 126 4.38 -17.27 7.17
N ILE A 127 3.09 -17.60 7.24
CA ILE A 127 2.16 -17.59 6.09
C ILE A 127 1.48 -16.23 5.99
N ILE A 128 1.50 -15.63 4.80
CA ILE A 128 0.56 -14.56 4.44
C ILE A 128 -0.83 -15.18 4.43
N VAL A 129 -1.59 -14.97 5.50
CA VAL A 129 -2.97 -15.44 5.59
C VAL A 129 -3.80 -14.62 4.59
N LYS A 130 -4.29 -15.28 3.52
CA LYS A 130 -5.19 -14.67 2.50
C LYS A 130 -6.52 -14.19 3.10
N GLU A 131 -6.88 -14.66 4.29
CA GLU A 131 -8.08 -14.21 4.99
C GLU A 131 -7.71 -13.32 6.18
N PRO A 132 -8.31 -12.12 6.32
CA PRO A 132 -8.18 -11.38 7.56
C PRO A 132 -8.86 -12.20 8.66
N ILE A 133 -8.06 -12.74 9.58
CA ILE A 133 -8.58 -13.21 10.86
C ILE A 133 -9.03 -11.95 11.60
N TYR A 134 -10.30 -11.60 11.42
CA TYR A 134 -10.96 -10.61 12.25
C TYR A 134 -11.02 -11.20 13.67
N SER A 135 -10.04 -10.88 14.50
CA SER A 135 -10.30 -10.75 15.93
C SER A 135 -11.24 -9.55 16.07
N GLY A 136 -12.54 -9.78 15.86
CA GLY A 136 -13.52 -8.72 15.74
C GLY A 136 -13.40 -7.76 16.91
N ARG A 137 -13.05 -6.49 16.63
CA ARG A 137 -13.36 -5.37 17.54
C ARG A 137 -14.86 -5.06 17.44
N SER A 138 -15.69 -6.06 17.70
CA SER A 138 -17.05 -5.80 18.11
C SER A 138 -16.98 -5.49 19.61
N ARG A 139 -17.36 -4.26 19.96
CA ARG A 139 -17.65 -3.87 21.34
C ARG A 139 -18.59 -4.93 21.92
N GLN A 140 -18.12 -5.71 22.88
CA GLN A 140 -18.94 -6.73 23.52
C GLN A 140 -20.20 -6.06 24.11
N LYS A 141 -21.39 -6.52 23.68
CA LYS A 141 -22.63 -6.20 24.39
C LYS A 141 -22.60 -6.94 25.73
N LYS A 142 -22.72 -6.19 26.83
CA LYS A 142 -22.81 -6.74 28.20
C LYS A 142 -23.91 -7.82 28.24
N ASN A 143 -23.57 -8.99 28.77
CA ASN A 143 -24.42 -10.15 29.09
C ASN A 143 -24.55 -11.29 28.05
N THR A 144 -23.44 -11.78 27.50
CA THR A 144 -23.42 -13.18 27.01
C THR A 144 -22.15 -13.88 27.50
N LYS A 145 -22.31 -14.99 28.23
CA LYS A 145 -21.20 -15.85 28.66
C LYS A 145 -20.56 -16.51 27.43
N PRO A 146 -19.23 -16.60 27.33
CA PRO A 146 -18.58 -17.28 26.22
C PRO A 146 -18.76 -18.79 26.34
N THR A 147 -19.37 -19.40 25.32
CA THR A 147 -19.44 -20.86 25.14
C THR A 147 -18.19 -21.31 24.39
N ILE A 148 -17.41 -22.20 25.01
CA ILE A 148 -16.23 -22.82 24.39
C ILE A 148 -16.74 -23.93 23.44
N PRO A 149 -16.30 -23.99 22.17
CA PRO A 149 -16.64 -25.10 21.29
C PRO A 149 -15.82 -26.33 21.70
N THR A 150 -16.48 -27.34 22.24
CA THR A 150 -15.95 -28.71 22.40
C THR A 150 -15.94 -29.42 21.05
N THR A 151 -14.75 -29.71 20.52
CA THR A 151 -14.57 -30.70 19.46
C THR A 151 -14.61 -32.11 20.07
N PRO A 152 -15.39 -33.07 19.54
CA PRO A 152 -15.26 -34.47 19.93
C PRO A 152 -14.05 -35.11 19.23
N ILE A 153 -13.44 -36.06 19.93
CA ILE A 153 -12.36 -36.97 19.47
C ILE A 153 -12.91 -37.95 18.42
#